data_AF-A0A396U232-F1
#
_entry.id   AF-A0A396U232-F1
#
_cell.length_a   1.000
_cell.length_b   1.000
_cell.length_c   1.000
_cell.angle_alpha   90.00
_cell.angle_beta   90.00
_cell.angle_gamma   90.00
#
_symmetry.space_group_name_H-M   'P 1'
#
loop_
_entity.id
_entity.type
_entity.pdbx_description
1 polymer ?
#
loop_
_entity_poly.entity_id
_entity_poly.type
_entity_poly.pdbx_seq_one_letter_code
_entity_poly.pdbx_strand_id
1 'polypeptide(L)'
;MSQALLWKFEAFREYIVYEVLQPALSVLNLFEGEFISESNPKIKKLERLLEERTRKSTWKPNRSGTEDLLWNPEGDFTRNKERLFTSLLLMYPKEMSNGKLKLTEFGKALGTGKISRQQFYDFIIFNFKYPHPAYEDNWKEWVASGKELYPLIFILQVLIELLEKDESQCFLNVREIEFILVPSQDHKQCKSLSDAIIKSRNSDSISKLKPSGDKLTRKITDLLGFLCISGYTYYLPNGDISLNLISKHSVEKTHYYFERKPAKKDKESALHNIKSLILKRVEEINAKSNG
;
A
#
# COMPACT_ATOMS: atom_id res chain seq x y z
N MET A 1 23.12 -3.36 -17.74
CA MET A 1 22.71 -2.50 -16.62
C MET A 1 21.60 -3.24 -15.88
N SER A 2 21.77 -3.58 -14.60
CA SER A 2 20.68 -4.20 -13.83
C SER A 2 19.53 -3.20 -13.70
N GLN A 3 18.33 -3.61 -14.06
CA GLN A 3 17.13 -2.80 -13.92
C GLN A 3 16.94 -2.45 -12.43
N ALA A 4 16.58 -1.19 -12.14
CA ALA A 4 16.43 -0.71 -10.76
C ALA A 4 15.33 -1.50 -10.03
N LEU A 5 15.56 -1.81 -8.75
CA LEU A 5 14.58 -2.46 -7.86
C LEU A 5 13.44 -1.49 -7.53
N LEU A 6 12.50 -1.33 -8.45
CA LEU A 6 11.41 -0.36 -8.31
C LEU A 6 10.41 -0.78 -7.21
N TRP A 7 9.98 0.21 -6.42
CA TRP A 7 8.87 0.05 -5.49
C TRP A 7 7.56 0.11 -6.28
N LYS A 8 6.68 -0.86 -6.06
CA LYS A 8 5.37 -0.99 -6.72
C LYS A 8 4.26 -1.19 -5.71
N PHE A 9 3.24 -0.36 -5.82
CA PHE A 9 2.02 -0.49 -5.04
C PHE A 9 0.83 -0.14 -5.94
N GLU A 10 -0.17 -1.00 -6.03
CA GLU A 10 -1.37 -0.72 -6.82
C GLU A 10 -2.46 -0.21 -5.90
N ALA A 11 -2.58 1.11 -5.84
CA ALA A 11 -3.42 1.76 -4.86
C ALA A 11 -4.90 1.87 -5.23
N PHE A 12 -5.32 1.58 -6.48
CA PHE A 12 -6.72 1.72 -6.99
C PHE A 12 -7.60 2.56 -6.05
N ARG A 13 -7.45 3.88 -6.11
CA ARG A 13 -7.51 4.72 -4.89
C ARG A 13 -8.84 4.59 -4.14
N GLU A 14 -9.95 4.52 -4.85
CA GLU A 14 -11.23 4.35 -4.16
C GLU A 14 -11.48 2.97 -3.54
N TYR A 15 -10.64 1.97 -3.86
CA TYR A 15 -10.88 0.56 -3.56
C TYR A 15 -10.01 -0.02 -2.48
N ILE A 16 -8.84 0.53 -2.15
CA ILE A 16 -7.93 -0.07 -1.16
C ILE A 16 -8.38 0.11 0.29
N VAL A 17 -9.46 0.83 0.52
CA VAL A 17 -9.95 1.07 1.88
C VAL A 17 -10.74 -0.12 2.39
N TYR A 18 -10.64 -0.34 3.70
CA TYR A 18 -11.37 -1.40 4.41
C TYR A 18 -12.86 -1.41 4.08
N GLU A 19 -13.49 -0.23 4.05
CA GLU A 19 -14.92 -0.04 3.84
C GLU A 19 -15.39 -0.50 2.44
N VAL A 20 -14.47 -0.64 1.49
CA VAL A 20 -14.74 -1.15 0.14
C VAL A 20 -14.27 -2.60 0.01
N LEU A 21 -13.10 -2.95 0.53
CA LEU A 21 -12.53 -4.30 0.42
C LEU A 21 -13.30 -5.34 1.21
N GLN A 22 -13.77 -5.00 2.40
CA GLN A 22 -14.51 -5.92 3.26
C GLN A 22 -15.80 -6.43 2.57
N PRO A 23 -16.72 -5.55 2.09
CA PRO A 23 -17.89 -6.01 1.37
C PRO A 23 -17.54 -6.65 0.01
N ALA A 24 -16.49 -6.19 -0.66
CA ALA A 24 -16.02 -6.84 -1.89
C ALA A 24 -15.61 -8.29 -1.62
N LEU A 25 -14.80 -8.55 -0.60
CA LEU A 25 -14.37 -9.91 -0.23
C LEU A 25 -15.52 -10.79 0.25
N SER A 26 -16.54 -10.19 0.88
CA SER A 26 -17.78 -10.91 1.20
C SER A 26 -18.45 -11.45 -0.07
N VAL A 27 -18.44 -10.69 -1.17
CA VAL A 27 -18.89 -11.16 -2.48
C VAL A 27 -17.94 -12.22 -3.03
N LEU A 28 -16.63 -11.98 -3.06
CA LEU A 28 -15.66 -12.93 -3.64
C LEU A 28 -15.71 -14.31 -2.95
N ASN A 29 -15.96 -14.36 -1.64
CA ASN A 29 -16.17 -15.61 -0.89
C ASN A 29 -17.27 -16.50 -1.50
N LEU A 30 -18.32 -15.90 -2.09
CA LEU A 30 -19.43 -16.64 -2.71
C LEU A 30 -19.06 -17.31 -4.03
N PHE A 31 -17.91 -16.95 -4.61
CA PHE A 31 -17.45 -17.40 -5.92
C PHE A 31 -16.08 -18.08 -5.86
N GLU A 32 -15.65 -18.53 -4.68
CA GLU A 32 -14.40 -19.27 -4.55
C GLU A 32 -14.40 -20.53 -5.43
N GLY A 33 -13.31 -20.75 -6.17
CA GLY A 33 -13.17 -21.86 -7.11
C GLY A 33 -13.67 -21.59 -8.52
N GLU A 34 -14.34 -20.46 -8.77
CA GLU A 34 -14.78 -20.06 -10.11
C GLU A 34 -13.62 -19.57 -10.98
N PHE A 35 -13.65 -19.89 -12.27
CA PHE A 35 -12.68 -19.35 -13.22
C PHE A 35 -12.91 -17.86 -13.47
N ILE A 36 -11.86 -17.05 -13.35
CA ILE A 36 -11.89 -15.62 -13.62
C ILE A 36 -11.77 -15.40 -15.14
N SER A 37 -12.90 -15.47 -15.84
CA SER A 37 -12.99 -15.28 -17.29
C SER A 37 -14.26 -14.49 -17.64
N GLU A 38 -14.17 -13.59 -18.63
CA GLU A 38 -15.34 -12.85 -19.15
C GLU A 38 -16.43 -13.78 -19.73
N SER A 39 -16.05 -14.97 -20.19
CA SER A 39 -16.97 -15.98 -20.71
C SER A 39 -17.77 -16.70 -19.62
N ASN A 40 -17.35 -16.61 -18.35
CA ASN A 40 -18.03 -17.28 -17.25
C ASN A 40 -19.27 -16.46 -16.80
N PRO A 41 -20.51 -16.97 -16.96
CA PRO A 41 -21.71 -16.23 -16.56
C PRO A 41 -21.77 -15.93 -15.06
N LYS A 42 -21.10 -16.73 -14.22
CA LYS A 42 -21.01 -16.48 -12.77
C LYS A 42 -20.13 -15.26 -12.46
N ILE A 43 -19.12 -14.97 -13.28
CA ILE A 43 -18.31 -13.76 -13.13
C ILE A 43 -19.13 -12.50 -13.42
N LYS A 44 -20.05 -12.53 -14.39
CA LYS A 44 -20.98 -11.41 -14.61
C LYS A 44 -21.88 -11.16 -13.39
N LYS A 45 -22.31 -12.22 -12.71
CA LYS A 45 -23.08 -12.11 -11.46
C LYS A 45 -22.21 -11.55 -10.32
N LEU A 46 -20.95 -11.98 -10.22
CA LEU A 46 -19.97 -11.45 -9.26
C LEU A 46 -19.78 -9.94 -9.44
N GLU A 47 -19.58 -9.47 -10.67
CA GLU A 47 -19.37 -8.04 -10.96
C GLU A 47 -20.57 -7.19 -10.52
N ARG A 48 -21.79 -7.65 -10.81
CA ARG A 48 -23.02 -6.99 -10.37
C ARG A 48 -23.11 -6.92 -8.84
N LEU A 49 -22.81 -8.02 -8.15
CA LEU A 49 -22.84 -8.05 -6.69
C LEU A 49 -21.75 -7.16 -6.07
N LEU A 50 -20.57 -7.07 -6.69
CA LEU A 50 -19.51 -6.15 -6.27
C LEU A 50 -20.00 -4.70 -6.34
N GLU A 51 -20.62 -4.30 -7.44
CA GLU A 51 -21.21 -2.97 -7.61
C GLU A 51 -22.27 -2.68 -6.54
N GLU A 52 -23.23 -3.58 -6.37
CA GLU A 52 -24.33 -3.43 -5.40
C GLU A 52 -23.81 -3.35 -3.95
N ARG A 53 -22.84 -4.18 -3.58
CA ARG A 53 -22.35 -4.30 -2.18
C ARG A 53 -21.36 -3.23 -1.77
N THR A 54 -20.57 -2.72 -2.72
CA THR A 54 -19.57 -1.68 -2.45
C THR A 54 -20.06 -0.28 -2.80
N ARG A 55 -21.19 -0.17 -3.52
CA ARG A 55 -21.71 1.08 -4.11
C ARG A 55 -20.71 1.74 -5.07
N LYS A 56 -19.99 0.91 -5.83
CA LYS A 56 -19.00 1.34 -6.83
C LYS A 56 -19.37 0.79 -8.20
N SER A 57 -19.92 1.63 -9.08
CA SER A 57 -20.25 1.25 -10.46
C SER A 57 -19.01 0.94 -11.32
N THR A 58 -17.84 1.41 -10.88
CA THR A 58 -16.55 1.31 -11.55
C THR A 58 -15.87 -0.06 -11.43
N TRP A 59 -16.48 -1.05 -10.74
CA TRP A 59 -16.07 -2.46 -10.82
C TRP A 59 -16.27 -3.05 -12.23
N LYS A 60 -17.24 -2.51 -12.98
CA LYS A 60 -17.52 -2.82 -14.39
C LYS A 60 -17.02 -1.65 -15.27
N PRO A 61 -16.48 -1.90 -16.47
CA PRO A 61 -16.20 -0.82 -17.41
C PRO A 61 -17.53 -0.40 -18.05
N ASN A 62 -17.73 0.91 -18.28
CA ASN A 62 -18.89 1.38 -19.03
C ASN A 62 -18.75 0.92 -20.50
N ARG A 63 -19.49 -0.12 -20.89
CA ARG A 63 -19.45 -0.71 -22.25
C ARG A 63 -20.60 -0.21 -23.15
N SER A 64 -21.52 0.64 -22.65
CA SER A 64 -22.72 0.99 -23.42
C SER A 64 -22.51 2.06 -24.48
N GLY A 65 -21.39 2.79 -24.49
CA GLY A 65 -21.05 3.75 -25.57
C GLY A 65 -22.04 4.91 -25.75
N THR A 66 -23.04 5.05 -24.88
CA THR A 66 -24.14 6.02 -24.99
C THR A 66 -23.92 7.31 -24.20
N GLU A 67 -22.87 7.36 -23.39
CA GLU A 67 -22.41 8.56 -22.71
C GLU A 67 -20.93 8.69 -23.00
N ASP A 68 -20.52 9.85 -23.53
CA ASP A 68 -19.15 10.19 -23.90
C ASP A 68 -18.13 9.53 -22.97
N LEU A 69 -17.41 8.53 -23.50
CA LEU A 69 -16.18 7.93 -22.97
C LEU A 69 -15.97 8.20 -21.47
N LEU A 70 -16.79 7.62 -20.61
CA LEU A 70 -16.45 7.42 -19.19
C LEU A 70 -15.32 6.39 -19.14
N TRP A 71 -14.13 6.85 -19.54
CA TRP A 71 -12.87 6.16 -19.44
C TRP A 71 -12.76 5.70 -17.99
N ASN A 72 -12.81 4.39 -17.76
CA ASN A 72 -12.46 3.80 -16.48
C ASN A 72 -10.94 3.57 -16.52
N PRO A 73 -10.11 4.54 -16.06
CA PRO A 73 -8.65 4.40 -16.13
C PRO A 73 -8.16 3.18 -15.32
N GLU A 74 -8.99 2.69 -14.41
CA GLU A 74 -8.69 1.60 -13.51
C GLU A 74 -9.13 0.22 -14.03
N GLY A 75 -9.72 0.13 -15.23
CA GLY A 75 -10.12 -1.14 -15.87
C GLY A 75 -11.21 -1.92 -15.13
N ASP A 76 -11.39 -3.20 -15.46
CA ASP A 76 -12.42 -4.06 -14.85
C ASP A 76 -11.85 -5.08 -13.85
N PHE A 77 -12.74 -5.85 -13.21
CA PHE A 77 -12.36 -6.89 -12.26
C PHE A 77 -11.34 -7.87 -12.84
N THR A 78 -11.61 -8.40 -14.03
CA THR A 78 -10.79 -9.45 -14.66
C THR A 78 -9.43 -8.98 -15.18
N ARG A 79 -9.31 -7.69 -15.53
CA ARG A 79 -8.13 -7.10 -16.17
C ARG A 79 -7.18 -6.43 -15.18
N ASN A 80 -7.71 -5.63 -14.26
CA ASN A 80 -6.91 -4.74 -13.42
C ASN A 80 -7.22 -4.88 -11.92
N LYS A 81 -8.50 -4.98 -11.53
CA LYS A 81 -8.86 -4.95 -10.11
C LYS A 81 -8.65 -6.29 -9.42
N GLU A 82 -8.40 -7.37 -10.15
CA GLU A 82 -7.84 -8.57 -9.56
C GLU A 82 -6.50 -8.29 -8.86
N ARG A 83 -5.63 -7.50 -9.51
CA ARG A 83 -4.30 -7.16 -8.99
C ARG A 83 -4.37 -6.36 -7.69
N LEU A 84 -5.47 -5.63 -7.45
CA LEU A 84 -5.74 -5.00 -6.17
C LEU A 84 -5.75 -6.05 -5.05
N PHE A 85 -6.57 -7.09 -5.18
CA PHE A 85 -6.71 -8.11 -4.14
C PHE A 85 -5.43 -8.93 -3.96
N THR A 86 -4.73 -9.25 -5.06
CA THR A 86 -3.47 -10.00 -4.97
C THR A 86 -2.35 -9.14 -4.37
N SER A 87 -2.27 -7.85 -4.71
CA SER A 87 -1.26 -6.93 -4.14
C SER A 87 -1.46 -6.67 -2.65
N LEU A 88 -2.68 -6.80 -2.14
CA LEU A 88 -3.00 -6.68 -0.72
C LEU A 88 -3.04 -8.04 -0.01
N LEU A 89 -2.49 -9.11 -0.60
CA LEU A 89 -2.43 -10.44 0.03
C LEU A 89 -3.81 -11.02 0.42
N LEU A 90 -4.88 -10.54 -0.23
CA LEU A 90 -6.26 -10.97 0.02
C LEU A 90 -6.65 -12.16 -0.85
N MET A 91 -5.96 -12.32 -1.98
CA MET A 91 -6.19 -13.35 -2.97
C MET A 91 -4.86 -13.88 -3.51
N TYR A 92 -4.83 -15.17 -3.85
CA TYR A 92 -3.68 -15.75 -4.53
C TYR A 92 -3.63 -15.29 -6.00
N PRO A 93 -2.43 -15.09 -6.58
CA PRO A 93 -2.27 -14.90 -8.02
C PRO A 93 -2.86 -16.07 -8.83
N LYS A 94 -3.33 -15.80 -10.05
CA LYS A 94 -3.93 -16.79 -10.96
C LYS A 94 -3.02 -17.98 -11.21
N GLU A 95 -1.72 -17.73 -11.29
CA GLU A 95 -0.67 -18.68 -11.52
C GLU A 95 -0.58 -19.69 -10.36
N MET A 96 -0.95 -19.28 -9.14
CA MET A 96 -0.98 -20.13 -7.95
C MET A 96 -2.34 -20.80 -7.71
N SER A 97 -3.36 -20.47 -8.52
CA SER A 97 -4.73 -20.95 -8.38
C SER A 97 -5.30 -21.62 -9.62
N ASN A 98 -4.46 -21.92 -10.62
CA ASN A 98 -4.87 -22.49 -11.91
C ASN A 98 -6.00 -21.66 -12.58
N GLY A 99 -5.90 -20.33 -12.51
CA GLY A 99 -6.88 -19.41 -13.11
C GLY A 99 -8.20 -19.28 -12.36
N LYS A 100 -8.32 -19.89 -11.17
CA LYS A 100 -9.52 -19.82 -10.32
C LYS A 100 -9.42 -18.70 -9.29
N LEU A 101 -10.56 -18.14 -8.92
CA LEU A 101 -10.68 -17.25 -7.78
C LEU A 101 -10.37 -18.03 -6.51
N LYS A 102 -9.28 -17.66 -5.83
CA LYS A 102 -8.85 -18.29 -4.58
C LYS A 102 -8.37 -17.25 -3.59
N LEU A 103 -9.16 -17.03 -2.54
CA LEU A 103 -8.84 -16.09 -1.48
C LEU A 103 -7.79 -16.68 -0.53
N THR A 104 -6.99 -15.82 0.10
CA THR A 104 -6.16 -16.22 1.24
C THR A 104 -7.04 -16.43 2.47
N GLU A 105 -6.54 -17.15 3.48
CA GLU A 105 -7.27 -17.31 4.74
C GLU A 105 -7.57 -15.95 5.40
N PHE A 106 -6.65 -15.00 5.26
CA PHE A 106 -6.87 -13.62 5.68
C PHE A 106 -7.98 -12.93 4.88
N GLY A 107 -7.97 -13.05 3.54
CA GLY A 107 -9.02 -12.52 2.67
C GLY A 107 -10.41 -13.10 2.98
N LYS A 108 -10.49 -14.40 3.26
CA LYS A 108 -11.73 -15.07 3.70
C LYS A 108 -12.22 -14.51 5.02
N ALA A 109 -11.33 -14.45 6.03
CA ALA A 109 -11.65 -13.92 7.34
C ALA A 109 -12.17 -12.48 7.26
N LEU A 110 -11.53 -11.64 6.46
CA LEU A 110 -11.97 -10.26 6.20
C LEU A 110 -13.35 -10.22 5.53
N GLY A 111 -13.59 -11.01 4.48
CA GLY A 111 -14.89 -11.09 3.82
C GLY A 111 -16.02 -11.62 4.72
N THR A 112 -15.70 -12.38 5.77
CA THR A 112 -16.67 -12.84 6.79
C THR A 112 -16.85 -11.87 7.97
N GLY A 113 -16.13 -10.74 7.98
CA GLY A 113 -16.23 -9.72 9.04
C GLY A 113 -15.48 -10.07 10.33
N LYS A 114 -14.60 -11.08 10.31
CA LYS A 114 -13.78 -11.49 11.47
C LYS A 114 -12.57 -10.59 11.72
N ILE A 115 -12.21 -9.78 10.73
CA ILE A 115 -11.05 -8.88 10.78
C ILE A 115 -11.58 -7.45 10.91
N SER A 116 -11.18 -6.76 11.97
CA SER A 116 -11.50 -5.34 12.17
C SER A 116 -10.73 -4.44 11.21
N ARG A 117 -11.19 -3.19 11.07
CA ARG A 117 -10.52 -2.16 10.26
C ARG A 117 -9.03 -2.00 10.61
N GLN A 118 -8.69 -1.94 11.89
CA GLN A 118 -7.30 -1.75 12.31
C GLN A 118 -6.45 -2.98 12.00
N GLN A 119 -6.96 -4.19 12.31
CA GLN A 119 -6.27 -5.44 11.99
C GLN A 119 -6.01 -5.61 10.49
N PHE A 120 -6.92 -5.12 9.64
CA PHE A 120 -6.70 -5.08 8.21
C PHE A 120 -5.45 -4.28 7.84
N TYR A 121 -5.38 -3.01 8.24
CA TYR A 121 -4.24 -2.17 7.89
C TYR A 121 -2.94 -2.65 8.53
N ASP A 122 -2.98 -3.08 9.79
CA ASP A 122 -1.81 -3.62 10.49
C ASP A 122 -1.25 -4.84 9.75
N PHE A 123 -2.12 -5.74 9.31
CA PHE A 123 -1.70 -6.92 8.55
C PHE A 123 -1.03 -6.55 7.23
N ILE A 124 -1.58 -5.60 6.46
CA ILE A 124 -0.99 -5.19 5.18
C ILE A 124 0.35 -4.50 5.41
N ILE A 125 0.42 -3.52 6.33
CA ILE A 125 1.67 -2.82 6.64
C ILE A 125 2.73 -3.81 7.10
N PHE A 126 2.35 -4.76 7.94
CA PHE A 126 3.26 -5.76 8.47
C PHE A 126 3.77 -6.72 7.37
N ASN A 127 2.93 -7.16 6.44
CA ASN A 127 3.28 -8.26 5.52
C ASN A 127 3.63 -7.83 4.09
N PHE A 128 3.27 -6.62 3.67
CA PHE A 128 3.56 -6.16 2.32
C PHE A 128 5.07 -6.02 2.12
N LYS A 129 5.61 -6.79 1.17
CA LYS A 129 7.05 -6.87 0.91
C LYS A 129 7.37 -7.05 -0.57
N TYR A 130 8.60 -6.72 -0.94
CA TYR A 130 9.23 -7.18 -2.17
C TYR A 130 10.25 -8.28 -1.87
N PRO A 131 10.46 -9.26 -2.79
CA PRO A 131 9.66 -9.52 -3.99
C PRO A 131 8.19 -9.79 -3.66
N HIS A 132 7.28 -9.27 -4.49
CA HIS A 132 5.83 -9.43 -4.30
C HIS A 132 5.24 -10.22 -5.48
N PRO A 133 4.48 -11.30 -5.25
CA PRO A 133 4.02 -12.18 -6.32
C PRO A 133 3.04 -11.51 -7.30
N ALA A 134 2.38 -10.41 -6.88
CA ALA A 134 1.53 -9.61 -7.76
C ALA A 134 2.28 -8.81 -8.85
N TYR A 135 3.63 -8.73 -8.80
CA TYR A 135 4.45 -7.89 -9.67
C TYR A 135 5.52 -8.69 -10.43
N GLU A 136 5.09 -9.54 -11.36
CA GLU A 136 5.98 -10.40 -12.16
C GLU A 136 7.08 -9.63 -12.91
N ASP A 137 6.79 -8.44 -13.41
CA ASP A 137 7.69 -7.62 -14.24
C ASP A 137 8.83 -6.95 -13.44
N ASN A 138 8.88 -7.12 -12.12
CA ASN A 138 10.04 -6.78 -11.29
C ASN A 138 10.48 -7.96 -10.39
N TRP A 139 9.79 -9.10 -10.51
CA TRP A 139 10.01 -10.26 -9.65
C TRP A 139 11.41 -10.82 -9.81
N LYS A 140 11.88 -10.96 -11.06
CA LYS A 140 13.17 -11.56 -11.38
C LYS A 140 14.33 -10.75 -10.81
N GLU A 141 14.25 -9.43 -10.90
CA GLU A 141 15.24 -8.50 -10.39
C GLU A 141 15.31 -8.55 -8.87
N TRP A 142 14.16 -8.52 -8.19
CA TRP A 142 14.10 -8.65 -6.73
C TRP A 142 14.64 -10.00 -6.26
N VAL A 143 14.24 -11.09 -6.89
CA VAL A 143 14.76 -12.44 -6.57
C VAL A 143 16.26 -12.54 -6.82
N ALA A 144 16.76 -12.03 -7.96
CA ALA A 144 18.19 -12.05 -8.29
C ALA A 144 19.03 -11.20 -7.34
N SER A 145 18.45 -10.15 -6.75
CA SER A 145 19.14 -9.32 -5.76
C SER A 145 19.33 -10.01 -4.41
N GLY A 146 18.55 -11.06 -4.12
CA GLY A 146 18.52 -11.72 -2.80
C GLY A 146 17.97 -10.84 -1.67
N LYS A 147 17.46 -9.64 -1.98
CA LYS A 147 16.93 -8.70 -0.99
C LYS A 147 15.44 -8.92 -0.76
N GLU A 148 15.03 -8.76 0.49
CA GLU A 148 13.64 -8.54 0.86
C GLU A 148 13.47 -7.13 1.43
N LEU A 149 12.41 -6.44 1.04
CA LEU A 149 12.09 -5.10 1.55
C LEU A 149 10.64 -5.02 1.98
N TYR A 150 10.38 -4.52 3.17
CA TYR A 150 9.04 -4.21 3.67
C TYR A 150 8.84 -2.68 3.60
N PRO A 151 8.42 -2.11 2.46
CA PRO A 151 8.51 -0.68 2.21
C PRO A 151 7.68 0.17 3.17
N LEU A 152 6.48 -0.30 3.57
CA LEU A 152 5.63 0.42 4.52
C LEU A 152 6.29 0.50 5.91
N ILE A 153 6.88 -0.61 6.38
CA ILE A 153 7.66 -0.65 7.62
C ILE A 153 8.92 0.20 7.51
N PHE A 154 9.60 0.15 6.37
CA PHE A 154 10.83 0.91 6.13
C PHE A 154 10.61 2.43 6.18
N ILE A 155 9.53 2.91 5.57
CA ILE A 155 9.13 4.33 5.67
C ILE A 155 8.86 4.71 7.13
N LEU A 156 8.12 3.89 7.88
CA LEU A 156 7.81 4.15 9.29
C LEU A 156 9.07 4.14 10.17
N GLN A 157 10.02 3.23 9.91
CA GLN A 157 11.32 3.23 10.60
C GLN A 157 12.07 4.53 10.41
N VAL A 158 12.20 5.00 9.16
CA VAL A 158 12.90 6.25 8.87
C VAL A 158 12.21 7.44 9.54
N LEU A 159 10.87 7.48 9.55
CA LEU A 159 10.14 8.53 10.26
C LEU A 159 10.37 8.49 11.78
N ILE A 160 10.47 7.32 12.39
CA ILE A 160 10.81 7.18 13.81
C ILE A 160 12.24 7.66 14.09
N GLU A 161 13.20 7.30 13.25
CA GLU A 161 14.58 7.79 13.38
C GLU A 161 14.66 9.32 13.25
N LEU A 162 13.88 9.91 12.32
CA LEU A 162 13.78 11.36 12.19
C LEU A 162 13.16 11.99 13.44
N LEU A 163 12.07 11.43 13.97
CA LEU A 163 11.43 11.90 15.21
C LEU A 163 12.39 11.88 16.40
N GLU A 164 13.17 10.81 16.55
CA GLU A 164 14.12 10.65 17.66
C GLU A 164 15.31 11.60 17.57
N LYS A 165 15.66 12.06 16.36
CA LYS A 165 16.70 13.06 16.13
C LYS A 165 16.19 14.48 16.35
N ASP A 166 15.07 14.82 15.73
CA ASP A 166 14.44 16.14 15.78
C ASP A 166 12.97 16.04 15.36
N GLU A 167 12.04 16.32 16.28
CA GLU A 167 10.59 16.29 16.02
C GLU A 167 10.19 17.23 14.87
N SER A 168 10.89 18.35 14.66
CA SER A 168 10.63 19.28 13.54
C SER A 168 11.02 18.70 12.17
N GLN A 169 11.87 17.68 12.17
CA GLN A 169 12.33 16.98 10.97
C GLN A 169 11.54 15.69 10.71
N CYS A 170 10.56 15.35 11.55
CA CYS A 170 9.74 14.15 11.43
C CYS A 170 8.73 14.24 10.28
N PHE A 171 9.22 14.30 9.05
CA PHE A 171 8.42 14.21 7.84
C PHE A 171 9.20 13.54 6.72
N LEU A 172 8.52 13.13 5.65
CA LEU A 172 9.12 12.66 4.42
C LEU A 172 8.35 13.20 3.22
N ASN A 173 9.08 13.57 2.17
CA ASN A 173 8.49 13.85 0.86
C ASN A 173 8.81 12.75 -0.16
N VAL A 174 8.09 12.76 -1.29
CA VAL A 174 8.24 11.73 -2.34
C VAL A 174 9.67 11.69 -2.91
N ARG A 175 10.34 12.84 -3.03
CA ARG A 175 11.69 12.94 -3.60
C ARG A 175 12.74 12.38 -2.66
N GLU A 176 12.61 12.61 -1.35
CA GLU A 176 13.48 12.00 -0.34
C GLU A 176 13.40 10.48 -0.39
N ILE A 177 12.19 9.93 -0.54
CA ILE A 177 12.01 8.48 -0.69
C ILE A 177 12.66 8.00 -1.99
N GLU A 178 12.40 8.68 -3.11
CA GLU A 178 12.92 8.32 -4.43
C GLU A 178 14.45 8.31 -4.49
N PHE A 179 15.11 9.33 -3.94
CA PHE A 179 16.55 9.53 -4.11
C PHE A 179 17.39 9.00 -2.95
N ILE A 180 16.80 8.74 -1.77
CA ILE A 180 17.54 8.24 -0.60
C ILE A 180 17.11 6.81 -0.24
N LEU A 181 15.80 6.55 -0.08
CA LEU A 181 15.33 5.25 0.42
C LEU A 181 15.32 4.17 -0.67
N VAL A 182 14.81 4.48 -1.86
CA VAL A 182 14.72 3.53 -2.98
C VAL A 182 16.09 2.98 -3.40
N PRO A 183 17.21 3.73 -3.38
CA PRO A 183 18.53 3.16 -3.71
C PRO A 183 19.13 2.22 -2.65
N SER A 184 18.88 2.43 -1.36
CA SER A 184 19.52 1.64 -0.28
C SER A 184 18.78 0.32 -0.01
N GLN A 185 17.47 0.39 0.21
CA GLN A 185 16.58 -0.77 0.43
C GLN A 185 17.03 -1.71 1.56
N ASP A 186 17.65 -1.16 2.61
CA ASP A 186 18.17 -1.93 3.74
C ASP A 186 17.63 -1.39 5.07
N HIS A 187 16.83 -2.21 5.75
CA HIS A 187 16.24 -1.91 7.05
C HIS A 187 17.29 -1.61 8.13
N LYS A 188 18.54 -2.06 7.99
CA LYS A 188 19.63 -1.77 8.94
C LYS A 188 20.22 -0.37 8.77
N GLN A 189 19.96 0.28 7.64
CA GLN A 189 20.52 1.59 7.29
C GLN A 189 19.60 2.77 7.64
N CYS A 190 18.44 2.54 8.26
CA CYS A 190 17.46 3.59 8.57
C CYS A 190 18.09 4.81 9.28
N LYS A 191 18.97 4.57 10.26
CA LYS A 191 19.69 5.65 10.96
C LYS A 191 20.55 6.50 10.02
N SER A 192 21.42 5.88 9.21
CA SER A 192 22.24 6.61 8.23
C SER A 192 21.41 7.30 7.13
N LEU A 193 20.27 6.72 6.75
CA LEU A 193 19.38 7.31 5.75
C LEU A 193 18.66 8.54 6.31
N SER A 194 18.24 8.51 7.57
CA SER A 194 17.66 9.68 8.23
C SER A 194 18.68 10.83 8.35
N ASP A 195 19.95 10.54 8.61
CA ASP A 195 21.03 11.53 8.58
C ASP A 195 21.22 12.12 7.17
N ALA A 196 21.18 11.28 6.13
CA ALA A 196 21.25 11.72 4.75
C ALA A 196 20.06 12.62 4.37
N ILE A 197 18.86 12.31 4.85
CA ILE A 197 17.66 13.13 4.64
C ILE A 197 17.85 14.52 5.26
N ILE A 198 18.21 14.61 6.55
CA ILE A 198 18.42 15.88 7.24
C ILE A 198 19.50 16.70 6.53
N LYS A 199 20.62 16.07 6.15
CA LYS A 199 21.68 16.73 5.40
C LYS A 199 21.19 17.26 4.05
N SER A 200 20.38 16.48 3.33
CA SER A 200 19.86 16.86 2.01
C SER A 200 18.97 18.10 2.07
N ARG A 201 18.16 18.24 3.13
CA ARG A 201 17.30 19.41 3.38
C ARG A 201 18.11 20.68 3.56
N ASN A 202 19.19 20.61 4.35
CA ASN A 202 20.07 21.76 4.60
C ASN A 202 20.83 22.22 3.35
N SER A 203 21.20 21.28 2.48
CA SER A 203 21.94 21.56 1.24
C SER A 203 21.05 21.83 0.02
N ASP A 204 19.74 21.59 0.13
CA ASP A 204 18.78 21.55 -0.97
C ASP A 204 19.28 20.74 -2.18
N SER A 205 19.91 19.59 -1.91
CA SER A 205 20.59 18.80 -2.94
C SER A 205 19.62 17.98 -3.80
N ILE A 206 18.50 17.53 -3.22
CA ILE A 206 17.52 16.67 -3.89
C ILE A 206 16.62 17.46 -4.83
N SER A 207 16.28 18.70 -4.49
CA SER A 207 15.37 19.54 -5.29
C SER A 207 15.87 19.73 -6.72
N LYS A 208 17.19 19.72 -6.90
CA LYS A 208 17.91 19.92 -8.16
C LYS A 208 18.02 18.65 -9.03
N LEU A 209 17.74 17.47 -8.48
CA LEU A 209 17.83 16.21 -9.22
C LEU A 209 16.68 16.10 -10.23
N LYS A 210 16.89 15.39 -11.33
CA LYS A 210 15.82 15.12 -12.28
C LYS A 210 15.00 13.91 -11.80
N PRO A 211 13.65 14.02 -11.66
CA PRO A 211 12.81 12.89 -11.29
C PRO A 211 12.97 11.71 -12.25
N SER A 212 12.91 10.50 -11.71
CA SER A 212 13.02 9.23 -12.45
C SER A 212 11.80 8.94 -13.34
N GLY A 213 10.75 9.78 -13.23
CA GLY A 213 9.55 9.77 -14.07
C GLY A 213 8.27 9.46 -13.29
N ASP A 214 7.12 9.83 -13.88
CA ASP A 214 5.79 9.80 -13.24
C ASP A 214 5.40 8.44 -12.66
N LYS A 215 5.93 7.35 -13.20
CA LYS A 215 5.59 5.99 -12.77
C LYS A 215 6.08 5.72 -11.34
N LEU A 216 7.33 6.01 -11.00
CA LEU A 216 7.88 5.74 -9.67
C LEU A 216 7.29 6.70 -8.63
N THR A 217 7.23 7.99 -8.94
CA THR A 217 6.63 9.03 -8.09
C THR A 217 5.20 8.65 -7.69
N ARG A 218 4.37 8.23 -8.66
CA ARG A 218 3.00 7.78 -8.38
C ARG A 218 2.96 6.59 -7.42
N LYS A 219 3.82 5.60 -7.60
CA LYS A 219 3.88 4.41 -6.73
C LYS A 219 4.32 4.73 -5.30
N ILE A 220 5.24 5.69 -5.14
CA ILE A 220 5.61 6.21 -3.83
C ILE A 220 4.41 6.95 -3.19
N THR A 221 3.77 7.87 -3.91
CA THR A 221 2.59 8.59 -3.42
C THR A 221 1.49 7.64 -2.97
N ASP A 222 1.26 6.57 -3.74
CA ASP A 222 0.29 5.53 -3.45
C ASP A 222 0.61 4.79 -2.13
N LEU A 223 1.88 4.40 -1.89
CA LEU A 223 2.33 3.85 -0.60
C LEU A 223 2.11 4.83 0.56
N LEU A 224 2.49 6.10 0.37
CA LEU A 224 2.38 7.11 1.42
C LEU A 224 0.92 7.34 1.82
N GLY A 225 0.02 7.46 0.85
CA GLY A 225 -1.36 7.71 1.21
C GLY A 225 -2.04 6.44 1.77
N PHE A 226 -1.56 5.23 1.47
CA PHE A 226 -2.01 4.02 2.19
C PHE A 226 -1.64 4.10 3.68
N LEU A 227 -0.42 4.55 4.01
CA LEU A 227 -0.03 4.83 5.40
C LEU A 227 -0.93 5.92 6.02
N CYS A 228 -1.35 6.94 5.25
CA CYS A 228 -2.27 7.95 5.77
C CYS A 228 -3.68 7.40 6.05
N ILE A 229 -4.25 6.59 5.15
CA ILE A 229 -5.55 5.93 5.34
C ILE A 229 -5.53 4.99 6.56
N SER A 230 -4.43 4.25 6.71
CA SER A 230 -4.24 3.30 7.81
C SER A 230 -4.18 4.00 9.18
N GLY A 231 -3.89 5.30 9.20
CA GLY A 231 -3.80 6.10 10.41
C GLY A 231 -2.42 6.09 11.08
N TYR A 232 -1.39 5.56 10.43
CA TYR A 232 0.00 5.59 10.91
C TYR A 232 0.71 6.90 10.60
N THR A 233 0.39 7.51 9.46
CA THR A 233 0.93 8.81 9.03
C THR A 233 -0.21 9.79 8.72
N TYR A 234 0.14 11.04 8.43
CA TYR A 234 -0.81 12.07 8.03
C TYR A 234 -0.16 13.03 7.04
N TYR A 235 -0.98 13.76 6.26
CA TYR A 235 -0.46 14.76 5.33
C TYR A 235 -0.30 16.12 6.00
N LEU A 236 0.89 16.71 5.85
CA LEU A 236 1.16 18.11 6.15
C LEU A 236 0.56 19.01 5.04
N PRO A 237 0.32 20.30 5.31
CA PRO A 237 -0.29 21.21 4.33
C PRO A 237 0.46 21.34 3.00
N ASN A 238 1.77 21.10 3.00
CA ASN A 238 2.62 21.13 1.82
C ASN A 238 2.65 19.80 1.03
N GLY A 239 1.93 18.76 1.47
CA GLY A 239 1.89 17.45 0.84
C GLY A 239 2.91 16.44 1.35
N ASP A 240 3.78 16.84 2.28
CA ASP A 240 4.69 15.91 2.97
C ASP A 240 3.92 15.01 3.94
N ILE A 241 4.51 13.88 4.32
CA ILE A 241 3.92 13.00 5.32
C ILE A 241 4.66 13.04 6.65
N SER A 242 3.95 12.96 7.76
CA SER A 242 4.51 12.86 9.10
C SER A 242 3.82 11.75 9.91
N LEU A 243 4.40 11.36 11.05
CA LEU A 243 3.81 10.34 11.94
C LEU A 243 2.53 10.88 12.59
N ASN A 244 1.46 10.08 12.54
CA ASN A 244 0.20 10.46 13.16
C ASN A 244 0.22 10.17 14.67
N LEU A 245 0.87 11.06 15.42
CA LEU A 245 1.09 10.90 16.85
C LEU A 245 0.03 11.58 17.72
N ILE A 246 -0.64 12.63 17.22
CA ILE A 246 -1.64 13.36 17.99
C ILE A 246 -2.87 13.65 17.15
N SER A 247 -4.03 13.69 17.81
CA SER A 247 -5.36 13.87 17.24
C SER A 247 -5.66 15.27 16.67
N LYS A 248 -4.66 16.11 16.45
CA LYS A 248 -4.84 17.53 16.13
C LYS A 248 -4.29 17.86 14.76
N HIS A 249 -4.92 17.30 13.75
CA HIS A 249 -4.76 17.75 12.37
C HIS A 249 -6.13 18.20 11.86
N SER A 250 -6.16 19.25 11.02
CA SER A 250 -7.36 19.64 10.28
C SER A 250 -7.91 18.44 9.51
N VAL A 251 -9.20 18.42 9.16
CA VAL A 251 -9.76 17.35 8.32
C VAL A 251 -8.87 17.16 7.09
N GLU A 252 -8.27 15.97 6.98
CA GLU A 252 -7.31 15.67 5.93
C GLU A 252 -8.04 15.08 4.73
N LYS A 253 -7.84 15.71 3.57
CA LYS A 253 -8.03 15.03 2.30
C LYS A 253 -6.81 14.16 2.08
N THR A 254 -6.99 12.85 2.20
CA THR A 254 -5.96 11.91 1.75
C THR A 254 -5.88 11.98 0.21
N HIS A 255 -4.84 11.44 -0.43
CA HIS A 255 -4.88 11.24 -1.90
C HIS A 255 -5.99 10.28 -2.36
N TYR A 256 -6.72 9.73 -1.39
CA TYR A 256 -7.82 8.82 -1.55
C TYR A 256 -9.11 9.56 -1.25
N TYR A 257 -10.22 9.07 -1.80
CA TYR A 257 -11.53 9.74 -1.73
C TYR A 257 -12.17 9.77 -0.33
N PHE A 258 -11.42 9.40 0.72
CA PHE A 258 -11.90 9.31 2.08
C PHE A 258 -11.30 10.41 2.94
N GLU A 259 -12.21 11.14 3.60
CA GLU A 259 -11.86 12.09 4.65
C GLU A 259 -11.55 11.34 5.93
N ARG A 260 -10.43 11.67 6.55
CA ARG A 260 -10.08 11.10 7.85
C ARG A 260 -10.58 11.98 8.97
N LYS A 261 -11.26 11.38 9.95
CA LYS A 261 -11.60 12.06 11.20
C LYS A 261 -10.40 12.07 12.15
N PRO A 262 -10.19 13.14 12.93
CA PRO A 262 -9.15 13.15 13.95
C PRO A 262 -9.44 12.05 14.99
N ALA A 263 -8.51 11.12 15.17
CA ALA A 263 -8.66 10.02 16.12
C ALA A 263 -8.12 10.46 17.49
N LYS A 264 -8.92 10.41 18.57
CA LYS A 264 -8.46 10.63 19.96
C LYS A 264 -7.47 9.53 20.36
N LYS A 265 -6.17 9.78 20.18
CA LYS A 265 -5.07 8.91 20.58
C LYS A 265 -4.11 9.76 21.41
N ASP A 266 -3.63 9.20 22.51
CA ASP A 266 -2.50 9.82 23.20
C ASP A 266 -1.20 9.54 22.41
N LYS A 267 -0.26 10.50 22.50
CA LYS A 267 1.01 10.47 21.76
C LYS A 267 1.85 9.23 22.08
N GLU A 268 1.86 8.81 23.33
CA GLU A 268 2.68 7.70 23.82
C GLU A 268 2.15 6.36 23.33
N SER A 269 0.84 6.12 23.40
CA SER A 269 0.22 4.91 22.86
C SER A 269 0.34 4.83 21.35
N ALA A 270 0.17 5.95 20.63
CA ALA A 270 0.36 5.97 19.18
C ALA A 270 1.80 5.58 18.83
N LEU A 271 2.78 6.20 19.48
CA LEU A 271 4.19 5.90 19.28
C LEU A 271 4.53 4.45 19.66
N HIS A 272 4.01 3.96 20.79
CA HIS A 272 4.20 2.58 21.24
C HIS A 272 3.70 1.57 20.21
N ASN A 273 2.49 1.77 19.68
CA ASN A 273 1.91 0.88 18.66
C ASN A 273 2.77 0.84 17.39
N ILE A 274 3.22 2.00 16.91
CA ILE A 274 4.09 2.11 15.73
C ILE A 274 5.42 1.39 15.97
N LYS A 275 6.08 1.68 17.09
CA LYS A 275 7.36 1.06 17.46
C LYS A 275 7.23 -0.46 17.65
N SER A 276 6.16 -0.92 18.28
CA SER A 276 5.88 -2.35 18.50
C SER A 276 5.71 -3.10 17.17
N LEU A 277 4.93 -2.53 16.24
CA LEU A 277 4.76 -3.11 14.90
C LEU A 277 6.09 -3.22 14.14
N ILE A 278 6.88 -2.14 14.17
CA ILE A 278 8.20 -2.07 13.53
C ILE A 278 9.14 -3.11 14.15
N LEU A 279 9.28 -3.10 15.48
CA LEU A 279 10.21 -3.95 16.21
C LEU A 279 9.95 -5.43 15.89
N LYS A 280 8.69 -5.86 16.00
CA LYS A 280 8.29 -7.22 15.69
C LYS A 280 8.68 -7.63 14.26
N ARG A 281 8.49 -6.75 13.27
CA ARG A 281 8.86 -7.07 11.87
C ARG A 281 10.38 -7.12 11.70
N VAL A 282 11.11 -6.18 12.29
CA VAL A 282 12.57 -6.12 12.17
C VAL A 282 13.22 -7.34 12.83
N GLU A 283 12.70 -7.81 13.95
CA GLU A 283 13.12 -9.06 14.59
C GLU A 283 12.93 -10.27 13.64
N GLU A 284 11.78 -10.38 12.98
CA GLU A 284 11.53 -11.44 11.99
C GLU A 284 12.47 -11.37 10.77
N ILE A 285 12.83 -10.16 10.31
CA ILE A 285 13.80 -9.95 9.23
C ILE A 285 15.19 -10.43 9.65
N ASN A 286 15.63 -10.06 10.86
CA ASN A 286 16.94 -10.42 11.39
C ASN A 286 17.05 -11.92 11.67
N ALA A 287 15.99 -12.55 12.17
CA ALA A 287 15.96 -13.99 12.43
C ALA A 287 16.17 -14.81 11.16
N LYS A 288 15.57 -14.40 10.03
CA LYS A 288 15.76 -15.06 8.73
C LYS A 288 17.15 -14.87 8.12
N SER A 289 17.86 -13.80 8.50
CA SER A 289 19.21 -13.55 7.98
C SER A 289 20.29 -14.40 8.68
N ASN A 290 19.94 -15.03 9.81
CA ASN A 290 20.86 -15.79 10.66
C ASN A 290 20.66 -17.32 10.58
N GLY A 291 19.71 -17.80 9.77
CA GLY A 291 19.43 -19.22 9.57
C GLY A 291 19.58 -19.61 8.11
#